data_AF-A0A7E5VZ77-F1
#
_entry.id   AF-A0A7E5VZ77-F1
#
_cell.length_a   1.000
_cell.length_b   1.000
_cell.length_c   1.000
_cell.angle_alpha   90.00
_cell.angle_beta   90.00
_cell.angle_gamma   90.00
#
_symmetry.space_group_name_H-M   'P 1'
#
loop_
_entity.id
_entity.type
_entity.pdbx_description
1 polymer ?
#
loop_
_entity_poly.entity_id
_entity_poly.type
_entity_poly.pdbx_seq_one_letter_code
_entity_poly.pdbx_strand_id
1 'polypeptide(L)'
;MISILKRSMSQNSVNKLINNAEIAEKKLSELRSKLEEIKKIKIEERIKELTEENKILSVKVATAKADLIRLETSNGKKQYPLPGKISEVPAVAQVIAEEPAVKGEKQPVVKKVKETAKKPKEKPELVNDSVIDVRKLDFRIGKIIDINKHPDADSLYVEKIDCGEEKPRTVVSGLVNHVPIDEMRDRIVMILANLKPVKMRGVTSEAMVMCASSPDKVEVLIPPNGAVPGDLVECENYPREPEAILNPKKKIFESCAPDLMTNNEKVACYKGSPLIVPGKGKVVAPTLAGVNVK
;
A
#
# COMPACT_ATOMS: atom_id res chain seq x y z
N MET A 1 58.42 -9.26 22.39
CA MET A 1 57.73 -9.89 21.24
C MET A 1 56.84 -8.88 20.50
N ILE A 2 57.27 -7.61 20.33
CA ILE A 2 56.56 -6.58 19.55
C ILE A 2 57.61 -5.58 19.03
N SER A 3 58.35 -5.90 17.97
CA SER A 3 59.18 -4.88 17.27
C SER A 3 59.73 -5.30 15.90
N ILE A 4 59.29 -6.40 15.29
CA ILE A 4 59.92 -6.89 14.04
C ILE A 4 58.85 -7.36 13.04
N LEU A 5 57.87 -6.50 12.77
CA LEU A 5 56.99 -6.67 11.59
C LEU A 5 56.58 -5.33 10.96
N LYS A 6 57.48 -4.34 10.94
CA LYS A 6 57.39 -3.21 9.99
C LYS A 6 58.35 -3.49 8.84
N ARG A 7 57.96 -4.39 7.93
CA ARG A 7 58.59 -4.50 6.60
C ARG A 7 58.18 -3.25 5.82
N SER A 8 59.12 -2.32 5.74
CA SER A 8 59.05 -1.02 5.10
C SER A 8 58.73 -1.16 3.60
N MET A 9 57.47 -0.92 3.22
CA MET A 9 57.23 -0.29 1.91
C MET A 9 57.90 1.08 1.98
N SER A 10 58.71 1.43 0.97
CA SER A 10 59.31 2.78 0.88
C SER A 10 58.22 3.82 1.14
N GLN A 11 58.47 4.78 2.04
CA GLN A 11 57.51 5.85 2.35
C GLN A 11 57.00 6.54 1.07
N ASN A 12 57.82 6.58 0.01
CA ASN A 12 57.43 7.09 -1.29
C ASN A 12 56.36 6.25 -1.99
N SER A 13 56.40 4.92 -1.87
CA SER A 13 55.38 4.02 -2.43
C SER A 13 54.07 4.10 -1.65
N VAL A 14 54.15 4.21 -0.32
CA VAL A 14 52.96 4.40 0.53
C VAL A 14 52.29 5.74 0.22
N ASN A 15 53.06 6.82 0.12
CA ASN A 15 52.53 8.14 -0.21
C ASN A 15 51.90 8.20 -1.61
N LYS A 16 52.47 7.48 -2.60
CA LYS A 16 51.86 7.34 -3.94
C LYS A 16 50.53 6.58 -3.90
N LEU A 17 50.43 5.52 -3.10
CA LEU A 17 49.18 4.76 -2.93
C LEU A 17 48.09 5.62 -2.28
N ILE A 18 48.45 6.40 -1.25
CA ILE A 18 47.52 7.32 -0.58
C ILE A 18 47.03 8.40 -1.54
N ASN A 19 47.94 9.07 -2.26
CA ASN A 19 47.56 10.10 -3.23
C ASN A 19 46.68 9.53 -4.36
N ASN A 20 46.98 8.33 -4.85
CA ASN A 20 46.15 7.67 -5.84
C ASN A 20 44.75 7.31 -5.30
N ALA A 21 44.65 6.90 -4.02
CA ALA A 21 43.39 6.65 -3.36
C ALA A 21 42.57 7.95 -3.20
N GLU A 22 43.20 9.04 -2.79
CA GLU A 22 42.56 10.37 -2.69
C GLU A 22 42.06 10.87 -4.06
N ILE A 23 42.84 10.68 -5.13
CA ILE A 23 42.42 11.02 -6.50
C ILE A 23 41.23 10.15 -6.93
N ALA A 24 41.23 8.86 -6.59
CA ALA A 24 40.13 7.95 -6.91
C ALA A 24 38.85 8.33 -6.15
N GLU A 25 38.96 8.69 -4.86
CA GLU A 25 37.84 9.18 -4.05
C GLU A 25 37.27 10.49 -4.59
N LYS A 26 38.14 11.42 -5.00
CA LYS A 26 37.72 12.68 -5.62
C LYS A 26 36.96 12.45 -6.92
N LYS A 27 37.43 11.54 -7.79
CA LYS A 27 36.73 11.15 -9.02
C LYS A 27 35.40 10.45 -8.74
N LEU A 28 35.33 9.59 -7.72
CA LEU A 28 34.09 8.95 -7.29
C LEU A 28 33.07 9.97 -6.78
N SER A 29 33.52 10.97 -6.02
CA SER A 29 32.67 12.06 -5.56
C SER A 29 32.10 12.86 -6.74
N GLU A 30 32.95 13.20 -7.72
CA GLU A 30 32.52 13.92 -8.92
C GLU A 30 31.51 13.12 -9.77
N LEU A 31 31.76 11.83 -9.97
CA LEU A 31 30.84 10.93 -10.68
C LEU A 31 29.50 10.80 -9.97
N ARG A 32 29.51 10.70 -8.63
CA ARG A 32 28.28 10.69 -7.82
C ARG A 32 27.49 11.98 -7.98
N SER A 33 28.15 13.14 -7.96
CA SER A 33 27.50 14.43 -8.19
C SER A 33 26.83 14.51 -9.56
N LYS A 34 27.54 14.09 -10.62
CA LYS A 34 26.99 14.04 -11.98
C LYS A 34 25.80 13.08 -12.12
N LEU A 35 25.84 11.92 -11.43
CA LEU A 35 24.71 10.99 -11.41
C LEU A 35 23.48 11.61 -10.74
N GLU A 36 23.65 12.35 -9.65
CA GLU A 36 22.54 13.04 -8.98
C GLU A 36 21.96 14.17 -9.85
N GLU A 37 22.79 14.89 -10.59
CA GLU A 37 22.31 15.88 -11.57
C GLU A 37 21.49 15.23 -12.69
N ILE A 38 21.98 14.12 -13.28
CA ILE A 38 21.23 13.38 -14.31
C ILE A 38 19.89 12.88 -13.78
N LYS A 39 19.86 12.35 -12.55
CA LYS A 39 18.60 11.92 -11.91
C LYS A 39 17.62 13.08 -11.77
N LYS A 40 18.09 14.25 -11.31
CA LYS A 40 17.26 15.44 -11.17
C LYS A 40 16.66 15.88 -12.51
N ILE A 41 17.48 15.95 -13.55
CA ILE A 41 17.02 16.31 -14.91
C ILE A 41 15.94 15.33 -15.38
N LYS A 42 16.16 14.02 -15.23
CA LYS A 42 15.19 12.99 -15.64
C LYS A 42 13.86 13.07 -14.87
N ILE A 43 13.93 13.40 -13.57
CA ILE A 43 12.74 13.60 -12.74
C ILE A 43 11.98 14.85 -13.20
N GLU A 44 12.68 15.97 -13.47
CA GLU A 44 12.07 17.21 -13.95
C GLU A 44 11.40 17.04 -15.32
N GLU A 45 12.04 16.33 -16.24
CA GLU A 45 11.45 15.97 -17.54
C GLU A 45 10.18 15.15 -17.36
N ARG A 46 10.22 14.12 -16.50
CA ARG A 46 9.05 13.28 -16.23
C ARG A 46 7.90 14.04 -15.57
N ILE A 47 8.21 14.98 -14.66
CA ILE A 47 7.20 15.86 -14.06
C ILE A 47 6.55 16.72 -15.15
N LYS A 48 7.32 17.33 -16.05
CA LYS A 48 6.78 18.15 -17.15
C LYS A 48 5.85 17.34 -18.05
N GLU A 49 6.26 16.14 -18.46
CA GLU A 49 5.42 15.23 -19.24
C GLU A 49 4.10 14.91 -18.53
N LEU A 50 4.16 14.51 -17.27
CA LEU A 50 2.97 14.17 -16.49
C LEU A 50 2.05 15.38 -16.28
N THR A 51 2.60 16.58 -16.15
CA THR A 51 1.78 17.80 -16.04
C THR A 51 1.03 18.12 -17.33
N GLU A 52 1.67 17.95 -18.49
CA GLU A 52 1.01 18.18 -19.78
C GLU A 52 -0.02 17.09 -20.08
N GLU A 53 0.30 15.83 -19.78
CA GLU A 53 -0.64 14.73 -19.91
C GLU A 53 -1.88 14.92 -19.02
N ASN A 54 -1.70 15.30 -17.76
CA ASN A 54 -2.82 15.59 -16.84
C ASN A 54 -3.69 16.76 -17.35
N LYS A 55 -3.07 17.79 -17.94
CA LYS A 55 -3.80 18.90 -18.54
C LYS A 55 -4.67 18.44 -19.72
N ILE A 56 -4.10 17.62 -20.61
CA ILE A 56 -4.84 17.04 -21.75
C ILE A 56 -5.97 16.13 -21.25
N LEU A 57 -5.70 15.26 -20.27
CA LEU A 57 -6.71 14.37 -19.69
C LEU A 57 -7.83 15.15 -19.02
N SER A 58 -7.50 16.24 -18.30
CA SER A 58 -8.49 17.12 -17.68
C SER A 58 -9.44 17.72 -18.72
N VAL A 59 -8.91 18.19 -19.85
CA VAL A 59 -9.72 18.69 -20.98
C VAL A 59 -10.60 17.59 -21.56
N LYS A 60 -10.05 16.40 -21.83
CA LYS A 60 -10.83 15.26 -22.35
C LYS A 60 -11.97 14.86 -21.41
N VAL A 61 -11.73 14.83 -20.11
CA VAL A 61 -12.76 14.56 -19.10
C VAL A 61 -13.82 15.66 -19.10
N ALA A 62 -13.43 16.93 -19.20
CA ALA A 62 -14.38 18.03 -19.28
C ALA A 62 -15.26 17.94 -20.54
N THR A 63 -14.67 17.65 -21.70
CA THR A 63 -15.41 17.47 -22.97
C THR A 63 -16.34 16.27 -22.92
N ALA A 64 -15.84 15.09 -22.51
CA ALA A 64 -16.65 13.88 -22.40
C ALA A 64 -17.81 14.07 -21.39
N LYS A 65 -17.55 14.79 -20.30
CA LYS A 65 -18.60 15.18 -19.35
C LYS A 65 -19.63 16.08 -20.03
N ALA A 66 -19.23 17.13 -20.74
CA ALA A 66 -20.16 18.02 -21.44
C ALA A 66 -21.02 17.27 -22.48
N ASP A 67 -20.43 16.34 -23.23
CA ASP A 67 -21.15 15.52 -24.21
C ASP A 67 -22.15 14.57 -23.54
N LEU A 68 -21.76 13.95 -22.42
CA LEU A 68 -22.67 13.13 -21.62
C LEU A 68 -23.85 13.97 -21.10
N ILE A 69 -23.56 15.15 -20.54
CA ILE A 69 -24.57 16.09 -20.06
C ILE A 69 -25.56 16.45 -21.18
N ARG A 70 -25.05 16.71 -22.40
CA ARG A 70 -25.86 17.03 -23.57
C ARG A 70 -26.78 15.88 -23.96
N LEU A 71 -26.26 14.66 -24.02
CA LEU A 71 -27.01 13.44 -24.35
C LEU A 71 -28.07 13.11 -23.29
N GLU A 72 -27.74 13.28 -22.01
CA GLU A 72 -28.69 13.07 -20.91
C GLU A 72 -29.84 14.08 -20.94
N THR A 73 -29.51 15.34 -21.23
CA THR A 73 -30.51 16.41 -21.37
C THR A 73 -31.41 16.17 -22.60
N SER A 74 -30.85 15.72 -23.74
CA SER A 74 -31.66 15.37 -24.92
C SER A 74 -32.57 14.16 -24.68
N ASN A 75 -32.15 13.25 -23.80
CA ASN A 75 -32.95 12.08 -23.41
C ASN A 75 -33.89 12.36 -22.22
N GLY A 76 -34.09 13.62 -21.84
CA GLY A 76 -35.09 14.03 -20.84
C GLY A 76 -34.69 13.84 -19.38
N LYS A 77 -33.42 13.53 -19.08
CA LYS A 77 -32.92 13.48 -17.70
C LYS A 77 -32.59 14.89 -17.19
N LYS A 78 -33.16 15.28 -16.05
CA LYS A 78 -32.86 16.55 -15.38
C LYS A 78 -31.53 16.47 -14.63
N GLN A 79 -30.69 17.47 -14.80
CA GLN A 79 -29.46 17.62 -14.02
C GLN A 79 -29.69 18.42 -12.76
N TYR A 80 -29.07 17.96 -11.67
CA TYR A 80 -29.06 18.65 -10.39
C TYR A 80 -27.64 19.14 -10.10
N PRO A 81 -27.44 20.43 -9.79
CA PRO A 81 -26.14 20.93 -9.41
C PRO A 81 -25.72 20.32 -8.07
N LEU A 82 -24.48 19.85 -7.99
CA LEU A 82 -23.89 19.35 -6.75
C LEU A 82 -23.60 20.52 -5.79
N PRO A 83 -24.00 20.46 -4.51
CA PRO A 83 -23.67 21.49 -3.53
C PRO A 83 -22.15 21.55 -3.28
N GLY A 84 -21.56 22.74 -3.34
CA GLY A 84 -20.18 22.99 -2.88
C GLY A 84 -19.10 23.19 -3.93
N LYS A 85 -19.42 23.31 -5.23
CA LYS A 85 -18.45 23.74 -6.25
C LYS A 85 -19.03 24.90 -7.04
N ILE A 86 -18.47 26.09 -6.83
CA ILE A 86 -18.81 27.31 -7.57
C ILE A 86 -18.48 27.05 -9.04
N SER A 87 -19.50 26.89 -9.86
CA SER A 87 -19.42 26.99 -11.31
C SER A 87 -19.36 28.46 -11.66
N GLU A 88 -18.25 28.93 -12.23
CA GLU A 88 -18.28 30.09 -13.11
C GLU A 88 -19.12 29.71 -14.34
N VAL A 89 -20.27 30.35 -14.45
CA VAL A 89 -21.18 30.23 -15.60
C VAL A 89 -20.93 31.45 -16.50
N PRO A 90 -20.85 31.33 -17.83
CA PRO A 90 -21.23 32.41 -18.71
C PRO A 90 -22.74 32.30 -18.98
N ALA A 91 -23.43 33.35 -18.54
CA ALA A 91 -24.87 33.55 -18.61
C ALA A 91 -25.43 33.63 -20.04
N VAL A 92 -26.61 33.06 -20.29
CA VAL A 92 -27.62 33.60 -21.24
C VAL A 92 -29.04 33.16 -20.81
N ALA A 93 -29.96 34.14 -20.80
CA ALA A 93 -31.43 34.06 -20.95
C ALA A 93 -32.33 33.60 -19.76
N GLN A 94 -32.86 34.65 -19.10
CA GLN A 94 -34.23 34.89 -18.58
C GLN A 94 -35.34 33.89 -18.95
N VAL A 95 -36.24 33.52 -18.00
CA VAL A 95 -37.57 34.14 -17.79
C VAL A 95 -38.35 33.53 -16.59
N ILE A 96 -38.79 34.42 -15.67
CA ILE A 96 -40.14 34.59 -15.06
C ILE A 96 -40.89 33.36 -14.51
N ALA A 97 -41.17 33.34 -13.19
CA ALA A 97 -42.53 33.42 -12.59
C ALA A 97 -42.58 32.99 -11.10
N GLU A 98 -43.02 33.94 -10.27
CA GLU A 98 -43.87 33.87 -9.07
C GLU A 98 -43.75 32.77 -7.99
N GLU A 99 -43.39 33.26 -6.80
CA GLU A 99 -43.79 32.81 -5.45
C GLU A 99 -45.33 32.92 -5.26
N PRO A 100 -45.98 32.21 -4.30
CA PRO A 100 -45.80 32.56 -2.88
C PRO A 100 -45.83 31.40 -1.84
N ALA A 101 -45.18 31.68 -0.70
CA ALA A 101 -45.50 31.39 0.71
C ALA A 101 -46.48 30.23 1.06
N VAL A 102 -46.28 29.45 2.13
CA VAL A 102 -46.61 29.86 3.51
C VAL A 102 -45.95 28.94 4.57
N LYS A 103 -45.57 29.63 5.66
CA LYS A 103 -45.16 29.26 7.03
C LYS A 103 -45.77 28.01 7.67
N GLY A 104 -45.04 27.43 8.63
CA GLY A 104 -45.60 26.58 9.69
C GLY A 104 -44.55 26.04 10.67
N GLU A 105 -44.37 26.73 11.79
CA GLU A 105 -43.50 26.38 12.93
C GLU A 105 -43.97 25.14 13.73
N LYS A 106 -43.00 24.52 14.43
CA LYS A 106 -43.03 23.97 15.81
C LYS A 106 -42.56 22.51 15.98
N GLN A 107 -41.35 22.37 16.53
CA GLN A 107 -40.95 21.33 17.49
C GLN A 107 -41.63 21.60 18.86
N PRO A 108 -41.34 20.92 20.00
CA PRO A 108 -40.56 19.69 20.29
C PRO A 108 -41.21 18.74 21.33
N VAL A 109 -40.79 17.46 21.44
CA VAL A 109 -40.74 16.71 22.72
C VAL A 109 -39.68 15.57 22.63
N VAL A 110 -38.42 15.79 23.03
CA VAL A 110 -37.74 15.32 24.26
C VAL A 110 -38.06 13.89 24.74
N LYS A 111 -37.06 12.99 24.73
CA LYS A 111 -36.87 11.95 25.77
C LYS A 111 -35.41 11.47 25.91
N LYS A 112 -34.77 12.06 26.92
CA LYS A 112 -33.71 11.61 27.87
C LYS A 112 -32.82 10.38 27.58
N VAL A 113 -31.53 10.72 27.47
CA VAL A 113 -30.31 10.15 28.06
C VAL A 113 -30.47 9.17 29.24
N LYS A 114 -29.69 8.07 29.23
CA LYS A 114 -29.03 7.53 30.42
C LYS A 114 -27.64 6.98 30.09
N GLU A 115 -26.67 7.65 30.69
CA GLU A 115 -25.26 7.36 30.80
C GLU A 115 -25.03 6.44 32.02
N THR A 116 -24.18 5.43 31.89
CA THR A 116 -23.45 4.87 33.04
C THR A 116 -22.08 4.37 32.57
N ALA A 117 -21.05 5.12 32.97
CA ALA A 117 -19.66 4.70 32.97
C ALA A 117 -19.42 3.62 34.04
N LYS A 118 -18.54 2.65 33.74
CA LYS A 118 -17.65 1.96 34.70
C LYS A 118 -16.60 1.13 33.95
N LYS A 119 -15.35 1.60 34.02
CA LYS A 119 -14.10 0.80 33.99
C LYS A 119 -13.51 0.87 35.42
N PRO A 120 -12.47 0.11 35.80
CA PRO A 120 -11.84 -1.04 35.14
C PRO A 120 -11.62 -2.23 36.11
N LYS A 121 -11.52 -3.46 35.60
CA LYS A 121 -10.84 -4.55 36.31
C LYS A 121 -10.00 -5.38 35.36
N GLU A 122 -8.73 -5.46 35.72
CA GLU A 122 -7.67 -6.22 35.10
C GLU A 122 -7.59 -7.64 35.68
N LYS A 123 -7.01 -8.55 34.88
CA LYS A 123 -6.50 -9.91 35.17
C LYS A 123 -7.53 -11.06 35.23
N PRO A 124 -7.09 -12.32 34.98
CA PRO A 124 -6.25 -12.81 33.87
C PRO A 124 -6.76 -14.19 33.40
N GLU A 125 -7.24 -14.38 32.18
CA GLU A 125 -7.78 -15.70 31.79
C GLU A 125 -7.31 -16.07 30.38
N LEU A 126 -6.41 -17.05 30.33
CA LEU A 126 -6.70 -18.45 30.04
C LEU A 126 -6.80 -18.69 28.54
N VAL A 127 -5.84 -19.47 28.07
CA VAL A 127 -5.80 -20.21 26.81
C VAL A 127 -7.20 -20.67 26.37
N ASN A 128 -7.86 -19.84 25.58
CA ASN A 128 -9.07 -20.20 24.86
C ASN A 128 -8.67 -20.56 23.44
N ASP A 129 -8.63 -21.86 23.14
CA ASP A 129 -8.39 -22.44 21.82
C ASP A 129 -9.48 -22.10 20.77
N SER A 130 -10.42 -21.22 21.14
CA SER A 130 -11.63 -20.85 20.40
C SER A 130 -11.63 -19.42 19.85
N VAL A 131 -10.61 -18.60 20.12
CA VAL A 131 -10.55 -17.24 19.55
C VAL A 131 -9.90 -17.29 18.16
N ILE A 132 -10.69 -17.01 17.13
CA ILE A 132 -10.21 -16.80 15.77
C ILE A 132 -9.60 -15.40 15.73
N ASP A 133 -8.27 -15.33 15.71
CA ASP A 133 -7.52 -14.08 15.72
C ASP A 133 -6.32 -14.13 14.78
N VAL A 134 -5.77 -12.94 14.53
CA VAL A 134 -4.56 -12.69 13.72
C VAL A 134 -3.36 -13.54 14.14
N ARG A 135 -3.33 -14.02 15.39
CA ARG A 135 -2.27 -14.89 15.94
C ARG A 135 -2.05 -16.15 15.10
N LYS A 136 -3.13 -16.69 14.53
CA LYS A 136 -3.11 -17.92 13.72
C LYS A 136 -2.63 -17.68 12.28
N LEU A 137 -2.53 -16.42 11.84
CA LEU A 137 -2.10 -16.05 10.50
C LEU A 137 -0.57 -15.95 10.44
N ASP A 138 0.03 -16.55 9.41
CA ASP A 138 1.46 -16.49 9.17
C ASP A 138 1.79 -15.35 8.21
N PHE A 139 2.00 -14.15 8.75
CA PHE A 139 2.50 -13.02 7.96
C PHE A 139 4.03 -13.01 7.91
N ARG A 140 4.60 -12.89 6.71
CA ARG A 140 6.05 -12.77 6.49
C ARG A 140 6.37 -11.68 5.50
N ILE A 141 7.61 -11.22 5.51
CA ILE A 141 8.16 -10.39 4.46
C ILE A 141 8.72 -11.28 3.36
N GLY A 142 8.40 -10.93 2.12
CA GLY A 142 8.95 -11.58 0.94
C GLY A 142 9.50 -10.58 -0.08
N LYS A 143 10.34 -11.06 -0.99
CA LYS A 143 10.86 -10.30 -2.13
C LYS A 143 10.43 -10.94 -3.43
N ILE A 144 9.83 -10.16 -4.32
CA ILE A 144 9.48 -10.61 -5.67
C ILE A 144 10.77 -10.73 -6.50
N ILE A 145 11.20 -11.95 -6.78
CA ILE A 145 12.42 -12.23 -7.58
C ILE A 145 12.08 -12.18 -9.08
N ASP A 146 10.93 -12.74 -9.44
CA ASP A 146 10.48 -12.84 -10.82
C ASP A 146 8.99 -12.58 -10.89
N ILE A 147 8.56 -11.92 -11.97
CA ILE A 147 7.15 -11.60 -12.19
C ILE A 147 6.85 -11.67 -13.69
N ASN A 148 5.78 -12.37 -14.03
CA ASN A 148 5.28 -12.50 -15.40
C ASN A 148 3.76 -12.34 -15.42
N LYS A 149 3.20 -11.93 -16.57
CA LYS A 149 1.75 -11.98 -16.77
C LYS A 149 1.30 -13.44 -16.86
N HIS A 150 0.14 -13.74 -16.30
CA HIS A 150 -0.41 -15.09 -16.36
C HIS A 150 -0.78 -15.45 -17.82
N PRO A 151 -0.40 -16.62 -18.34
CA PRO A 151 -0.62 -16.99 -19.75
C PRO A 151 -2.11 -17.03 -20.12
N ASP A 152 -2.94 -17.55 -19.21
CA ASP A 152 -4.39 -17.69 -19.44
C ASP A 152 -5.25 -16.62 -18.74
N ALA A 153 -4.65 -15.52 -18.26
CA ALA A 153 -5.38 -14.48 -17.51
C ALA A 153 -4.76 -13.09 -17.59
N ASP A 154 -5.44 -12.16 -18.26
CA ASP A 154 -4.93 -10.80 -18.46
C ASP A 154 -4.89 -9.96 -17.16
N SER A 155 -5.68 -10.34 -16.16
CA SER A 155 -5.79 -9.61 -14.90
C SER A 155 -4.87 -10.14 -13.78
N LEU A 156 -4.10 -11.20 -14.04
CA LEU A 156 -3.28 -11.87 -13.02
C LEU A 156 -1.79 -11.80 -13.35
N TYR A 157 -0.97 -11.59 -12.34
CA TYR A 157 0.47 -11.84 -12.39
C TYR A 157 0.79 -13.19 -11.76
N VAL A 158 1.89 -13.78 -12.22
CA VAL A 158 2.54 -14.93 -11.60
C VAL A 158 3.90 -14.46 -11.11
N GLU A 159 4.05 -14.47 -9.79
CA GLU A 159 5.19 -13.94 -9.06
C GLU A 159 5.94 -15.10 -8.39
N LYS A 160 7.28 -15.05 -8.42
CA LYS A 160 8.14 -15.90 -7.57
C LYS A 160 8.64 -15.06 -6.42
N ILE A 161 8.18 -15.39 -5.22
CA ILE A 161 8.47 -14.61 -4.00
C ILE A 161 9.44 -15.39 -3.12
N ASP A 162 10.61 -14.81 -2.87
CA ASP A 162 11.51 -15.27 -1.81
C ASP A 162 10.89 -14.96 -0.45
N CYS A 163 10.69 -15.97 0.37
CA CYS A 163 10.08 -15.86 1.69
C CYS A 163 11.07 -16.23 2.81
N GLY A 164 12.37 -16.28 2.50
CA GLY A 164 13.40 -16.80 3.42
C GLY A 164 13.37 -18.32 3.58
N GLU A 165 12.77 -19.03 2.62
CA GLU A 165 12.70 -20.49 2.57
C GLU A 165 13.67 -21.03 1.51
N GLU A 166 13.96 -22.34 1.51
CA GLU A 166 14.88 -22.95 0.52
C GLU A 166 14.45 -22.72 -0.94
N LYS A 167 13.15 -22.59 -1.18
CA LYS A 167 12.57 -22.38 -2.50
C LYS A 167 11.64 -21.17 -2.50
N PRO A 168 11.73 -20.28 -3.51
CA PRO A 168 10.74 -19.24 -3.72
C PRO A 168 9.36 -19.84 -3.93
N ARG A 169 8.34 -19.19 -3.36
CA ARG A 169 6.95 -19.59 -3.54
C ARG A 169 6.36 -18.98 -4.79
N THR A 170 5.46 -19.72 -5.44
CA THR A 170 4.69 -19.18 -6.56
C THR A 170 3.43 -18.51 -6.03
N VAL A 171 3.22 -17.25 -6.42
CA VAL A 171 2.08 -16.44 -5.99
C VAL A 171 1.37 -15.89 -7.21
N VAL A 172 0.04 -15.99 -7.21
CA VAL A 172 -0.80 -15.44 -8.28
C VAL A 172 -1.57 -14.25 -7.71
N SER A 173 -1.30 -13.06 -8.25
CA SER A 173 -1.85 -11.81 -7.72
C SER A 173 -2.71 -11.10 -8.76
N GLY A 174 -3.81 -10.47 -8.32
CA GLY A 174 -4.74 -9.72 -9.18
C GLY A 174 -4.34 -8.26 -9.38
N LEU A 175 -3.06 -7.97 -9.58
CA LEU A 175 -2.51 -6.60 -9.50
C LEU A 175 -2.25 -5.95 -10.87
N VAL A 176 -2.55 -6.62 -11.99
CA VAL A 176 -2.21 -6.11 -13.34
C VAL A 176 -2.79 -4.73 -13.64
N ASN A 177 -4.00 -4.45 -13.18
CA ASN A 177 -4.67 -3.16 -13.41
C ASN A 177 -4.30 -2.07 -12.39
N HIS A 178 -3.51 -2.42 -11.36
CA HIS A 178 -3.24 -1.55 -10.22
C HIS A 178 -1.77 -1.16 -10.10
N VAL A 179 -0.86 -2.10 -10.39
CA VAL A 179 0.58 -1.90 -10.27
C VAL A 179 1.27 -2.38 -11.55
N PRO A 180 2.09 -1.55 -12.21
CA PRO A 180 2.85 -1.96 -13.37
C PRO A 180 3.92 -3.00 -12.98
N ILE A 181 4.24 -3.89 -13.92
CA ILE A 181 5.18 -5.00 -13.70
C ILE A 181 6.57 -4.52 -13.25
N ASP A 182 7.02 -3.37 -13.74
CA ASP A 182 8.31 -2.79 -13.42
C ASP A 182 8.41 -2.31 -11.96
N GLU A 183 7.29 -1.90 -11.35
CA GLU A 183 7.24 -1.52 -9.94
C GLU A 183 7.11 -2.71 -9.01
N MET A 184 6.71 -3.87 -9.53
CA MET A 184 6.58 -5.10 -8.76
C MET A 184 7.89 -5.90 -8.70
N ARG A 185 8.74 -5.77 -9.72
CA ARG A 185 10.02 -6.48 -9.76
C ARG A 185 10.95 -6.01 -8.64
N ASP A 186 11.59 -6.97 -7.96
CA ASP A 186 12.48 -6.74 -6.82
C ASP A 186 11.82 -6.04 -5.62
N ARG A 187 10.48 -5.91 -5.61
CA ARG A 187 9.75 -5.25 -4.53
C ARG A 187 9.69 -6.14 -3.30
N ILE A 188 9.89 -5.51 -2.14
CA ILE A 188 9.67 -6.12 -0.83
C ILE A 188 8.19 -5.97 -0.47
N VAL A 189 7.55 -7.08 -0.11
CA VAL A 189 6.11 -7.18 0.12
C VAL A 189 5.82 -7.95 1.41
N MET A 190 4.65 -7.72 2.01
CA MET A 190 4.13 -8.57 3.07
C MET A 190 3.23 -9.65 2.46
N ILE A 191 3.43 -10.90 2.85
CA ILE A 191 2.66 -12.05 2.37
C ILE A 191 1.99 -12.77 3.53
N LEU A 192 0.90 -13.46 3.22
CA LEU A 192 0.27 -14.46 4.07
C LEU A 192 0.68 -15.87 3.57
N ALA A 193 1.47 -16.57 4.37
CA ALA A 193 2.19 -17.78 3.96
C ALA A 193 1.55 -19.11 4.42
N ASN A 194 0.53 -19.09 5.27
CA ASN A 194 -0.11 -20.32 5.78
C ASN A 194 -1.53 -20.56 5.24
N LEU A 195 -1.92 -19.89 4.16
CA LEU A 195 -3.13 -20.27 3.44
C LEU A 195 -2.94 -21.62 2.74
N LYS A 196 -4.04 -22.38 2.61
CA LYS A 196 -4.03 -23.58 1.78
C LYS A 196 -3.75 -23.18 0.32
N PRO A 197 -2.79 -23.79 -0.39
CA PRO A 197 -2.52 -23.46 -1.77
C PRO A 197 -3.75 -23.58 -2.67
N VAL A 198 -3.98 -22.59 -3.52
CA VAL A 198 -5.15 -22.50 -4.40
C VAL A 198 -4.70 -22.48 -5.85
N LYS A 199 -5.35 -23.29 -6.70
CA LYS A 199 -5.13 -23.24 -8.15
C LYS A 199 -5.95 -22.11 -8.77
N MET A 200 -5.28 -21.18 -9.42
CA MET A 200 -5.88 -20.10 -10.20
C MET A 200 -5.48 -20.30 -11.66
N ARG A 201 -6.45 -20.70 -12.50
CA ARG A 201 -6.27 -20.89 -13.95
C ARG A 201 -5.04 -21.76 -14.33
N GLY A 202 -4.82 -22.82 -13.57
CA GLY A 202 -3.74 -23.80 -13.84
C GLY A 202 -2.46 -23.58 -13.03
N VAL A 203 -2.23 -22.37 -12.50
CA VAL A 203 -1.08 -22.06 -11.63
C VAL A 203 -1.48 -22.17 -10.16
N THR A 204 -0.67 -22.83 -9.34
CA THR A 204 -0.89 -22.94 -7.89
C THR A 204 -0.30 -21.72 -7.18
N SER A 205 -1.14 -20.94 -6.49
CA SER A 205 -0.71 -19.88 -5.58
C SER A 205 -0.50 -20.45 -4.17
N GLU A 206 0.71 -20.31 -3.64
CA GLU A 206 1.16 -20.87 -2.36
C GLU A 206 1.20 -19.83 -1.22
N ALA A 207 0.94 -18.57 -1.56
CA ALA A 207 0.79 -17.47 -0.63
C ALA A 207 -0.14 -16.40 -1.24
N MET A 208 -0.39 -15.34 -0.48
CA MET A 208 -1.16 -14.17 -0.89
C MET A 208 -0.39 -12.90 -0.54
N VAL A 209 -0.25 -11.97 -1.50
CA VAL A 209 0.35 -10.64 -1.23
C VAL A 209 -0.67 -9.74 -0.56
N MET A 210 -0.29 -9.16 0.57
CA MET A 210 -1.17 -8.30 1.36
C MET A 210 -1.18 -6.87 0.81
N CYS A 211 -2.38 -6.36 0.52
CA CYS A 211 -2.59 -5.06 -0.09
C CYS A 211 -3.61 -4.24 0.70
N ALA A 212 -3.41 -2.92 0.74
CA ALA A 212 -4.45 -1.98 1.12
C ALA A 212 -5.39 -1.78 -0.08
N SER A 213 -6.69 -1.98 0.10
CA SER A 213 -7.66 -1.90 -1.00
C SER A 213 -8.88 -1.09 -0.61
N SER A 214 -9.16 -0.08 -1.43
CA SER A 214 -10.43 0.62 -1.51
C SER A 214 -11.25 0.13 -2.73
N PRO A 215 -12.51 0.57 -2.89
CA PRO A 215 -13.29 0.28 -4.10
C PRO A 215 -12.63 0.75 -5.40
N ASP A 216 -11.83 1.83 -5.33
CA ASP A 216 -11.27 2.50 -6.51
C ASP A 216 -9.79 2.15 -6.75
N LYS A 217 -9.05 1.75 -5.70
CA LYS A 217 -7.59 1.59 -5.76
C LYS A 217 -7.10 0.44 -4.89
N VAL A 218 -6.06 -0.25 -5.36
CA VAL A 218 -5.31 -1.27 -4.61
C VAL A 218 -3.86 -0.85 -4.56
N GLU A 219 -3.26 -0.91 -3.37
CA GLU A 219 -1.87 -0.60 -3.12
C GLU A 219 -1.19 -1.72 -2.34
N VAL A 220 -0.04 -2.18 -2.85
CA VAL A 220 0.77 -3.17 -2.14
C VAL A 220 1.39 -2.53 -0.90
N LEU A 221 1.26 -3.20 0.24
CA LEU A 221 1.82 -2.73 1.51
C LEU A 221 3.36 -2.69 1.43
N ILE A 222 3.93 -1.69 2.09
CA ILE A 222 5.37 -1.41 2.14
C ILE A 222 5.90 -1.83 3.51
N PRO A 223 6.73 -2.87 3.59
CA PRO A 223 7.45 -3.22 4.81
C PRO A 223 8.46 -2.14 5.23
N PRO A 224 8.87 -2.08 6.50
CA PRO A 224 9.83 -1.09 6.97
C PRO A 224 11.22 -1.24 6.31
N ASN A 225 11.98 -0.14 6.28
CA ASN A 225 13.34 -0.15 5.75
C ASN A 225 14.23 -1.16 6.48
N GLY A 226 14.98 -1.96 5.71
CA GLY A 226 15.83 -3.02 6.24
C GLY A 226 15.13 -4.36 6.48
N ALA A 227 13.83 -4.46 6.19
CA ALA A 227 13.14 -5.74 6.14
C ALA A 227 13.76 -6.64 5.05
N VAL A 228 13.97 -7.91 5.39
CA VAL A 228 14.56 -8.92 4.51
C VAL A 228 13.56 -10.07 4.30
N PRO A 229 13.66 -10.80 3.19
CA PRO A 229 12.87 -12.01 2.98
C PRO A 229 12.96 -12.97 4.18
N GLY A 230 11.81 -13.42 4.66
CA GLY A 230 11.69 -14.32 5.82
C GLY A 230 11.50 -13.63 7.17
N ASP A 231 11.61 -12.31 7.25
CA ASP A 231 11.23 -11.61 8.48
C ASP A 231 9.77 -11.89 8.82
N LEU A 232 9.52 -12.15 10.11
CA LEU A 232 8.18 -12.37 10.62
C LEU A 232 7.50 -11.01 10.88
N VAL A 233 6.21 -10.93 10.55
CA VAL A 233 5.37 -9.79 10.93
C VAL A 233 4.53 -10.18 12.14
N GLU A 234 4.59 -9.34 13.16
CA GLU A 234 3.85 -9.49 14.40
C GLU A 234 2.82 -8.38 14.53
N CYS A 235 1.72 -8.66 15.21
CA CYS A 235 0.73 -7.65 15.55
C CYS A 235 0.91 -7.29 17.03
N GLU A 236 1.04 -6.00 17.32
CA GLU A 236 1.16 -5.52 18.71
C GLU A 236 -0.03 -6.04 19.54
N ASN A 237 0.19 -6.55 20.75
CA ASN A 237 -0.82 -7.18 21.63
C ASN A 237 -1.33 -8.58 21.20
N TYR A 238 -0.88 -9.13 20.07
CA TYR A 238 -1.27 -10.46 19.60
C TYR A 238 -0.02 -11.33 19.36
N PRO A 239 0.46 -12.09 20.37
CA PRO A 239 1.59 -12.99 20.20
C PRO A 239 1.32 -13.99 19.07
N ARG A 240 2.35 -14.24 18.28
CA ARG A 240 2.27 -15.02 17.05
C ARG A 240 2.22 -16.52 17.35
N GLU A 241 1.16 -17.20 16.92
CA GLU A 241 0.94 -18.64 17.08
C GLU A 241 0.35 -19.21 15.77
N PRO A 242 1.12 -19.19 14.67
CA PRO A 242 0.58 -19.47 13.35
C PRO A 242 0.31 -20.97 13.19
N GLU A 243 -0.85 -21.32 12.63
CA GLU A 243 -1.10 -22.71 12.22
C GLU A 243 -0.24 -23.03 10.98
N ALA A 244 0.28 -24.25 10.87
CA ALA A 244 1.14 -24.65 9.75
C ALA A 244 0.43 -24.49 8.38
N ILE A 245 -0.84 -24.87 8.30
CA ILE A 245 -1.74 -24.60 7.17
C ILE A 245 -3.12 -24.30 7.75
N LEU A 246 -3.69 -23.15 7.39
CA LEU A 246 -5.02 -22.73 7.80
C LEU A 246 -6.07 -23.68 7.24
N ASN A 247 -7.02 -24.09 8.10
CA ASN A 247 -8.16 -24.88 7.66
C ASN A 247 -9.22 -23.98 6.98
N PRO A 248 -9.50 -24.16 5.67
CA PRO A 248 -10.47 -23.32 4.95
C PRO A 248 -11.89 -23.38 5.53
N LYS A 249 -12.24 -24.47 6.23
CA LYS A 249 -13.56 -24.59 6.88
C LYS A 249 -13.73 -23.64 8.06
N LYS A 250 -12.63 -23.27 8.73
CA LYS A 250 -12.64 -22.35 9.88
C LYS A 250 -12.73 -20.88 9.45
N LYS A 251 -12.44 -20.57 8.17
CA LYS A 251 -12.49 -19.23 7.58
C LYS A 251 -11.78 -18.16 8.43
N ILE A 252 -10.62 -18.52 8.98
CA ILE A 252 -9.87 -17.70 9.95
C ILE A 252 -9.52 -16.34 9.36
N PHE A 253 -8.97 -16.34 8.14
CA PHE A 253 -8.61 -15.10 7.46
C PHE A 253 -9.84 -14.24 7.17
N GLU A 254 -10.94 -14.82 6.71
CA GLU A 254 -12.17 -14.11 6.40
C GLU A 254 -12.84 -13.53 7.64
N SER A 255 -12.68 -14.15 8.80
CA SER A 255 -13.11 -13.57 10.09
C SER A 255 -12.21 -12.43 10.56
N CYS A 256 -10.89 -12.49 10.28
CA CYS A 256 -9.95 -11.43 10.65
C CYS A 256 -9.87 -10.28 9.64
N ALA A 257 -10.20 -10.51 8.37
CA ALA A 257 -10.07 -9.55 7.28
C ALA A 257 -10.85 -8.24 7.48
N PRO A 258 -12.08 -8.23 8.05
CA PRO A 258 -12.79 -6.99 8.35
C PRO A 258 -12.10 -6.12 9.40
N ASP A 259 -11.33 -6.74 10.30
CA ASP A 259 -10.59 -6.06 11.36
C ASP A 259 -9.17 -5.65 10.94
N LEU A 260 -8.71 -6.14 9.77
CA LEU A 260 -7.45 -5.77 9.16
C LEU A 260 -7.64 -4.51 8.31
N MET A 261 -7.20 -3.37 8.83
CA MET A 261 -7.38 -2.07 8.21
C MET A 261 -6.16 -1.17 8.40
N THR A 262 -5.94 -0.26 7.46
CA THR A 262 -4.96 0.82 7.61
C THR A 262 -5.51 1.90 8.54
N ASN A 263 -4.67 2.44 9.43
CA ASN A 263 -5.04 3.57 10.28
C ASN A 263 -4.84 4.92 9.57
N ASN A 264 -5.05 6.04 10.28
CA ASN A 264 -4.86 7.40 9.73
C ASN A 264 -3.39 7.71 9.36
N GLU A 265 -2.44 7.02 9.98
CA GLU A 265 -1.01 7.10 9.64
C GLU A 265 -0.63 6.17 8.48
N LYS A 266 -1.61 5.52 7.84
CA LYS A 266 -1.44 4.50 6.79
C LYS A 266 -0.76 3.22 7.26
N VAL A 267 -0.61 3.02 8.56
CA VAL A 267 -0.05 1.79 9.13
C VAL A 267 -1.09 0.69 9.04
N ALA A 268 -0.71 -0.48 8.57
CA ALA A 268 -1.58 -1.65 8.57
C ALA A 268 -1.78 -2.14 10.02
N CYS A 269 -3.03 -2.23 10.46
CA CYS A 269 -3.40 -2.59 11.82
C CYS A 269 -4.45 -3.73 11.83
N TYR A 270 -4.43 -4.55 12.89
CA TYR A 270 -5.51 -5.46 13.24
C TYR A 270 -6.21 -4.97 14.51
N LYS A 271 -7.52 -4.69 14.46
CA LYS A 271 -8.28 -4.14 15.61
C LYS A 271 -7.59 -2.91 16.24
N GLY A 272 -6.99 -2.07 15.41
CA GLY A 272 -6.23 -0.88 15.83
C GLY A 272 -4.78 -1.12 16.28
N SER A 273 -4.36 -2.37 16.46
CA SER A 273 -2.98 -2.71 16.81
C SER A 273 -2.09 -2.82 15.56
N PRO A 274 -0.94 -2.14 15.48
CA PRO A 274 -0.11 -2.09 14.28
C PRO A 274 0.60 -3.42 13.99
N LEU A 275 0.74 -3.71 12.69
CA LEU A 275 1.60 -4.76 12.16
C LEU A 275 3.04 -4.25 12.07
N ILE A 276 3.94 -4.94 12.75
CA ILE A 276 5.34 -4.58 12.89
C ILE A 276 6.25 -5.73 12.48
N VAL A 277 7.39 -5.39 11.89
CA VAL A 277 8.53 -6.29 11.78
C VAL A 277 9.40 -6.05 13.02
N PRO A 278 9.60 -7.06 13.88
CA PRO A 278 10.37 -6.92 15.11
C PRO A 278 11.76 -6.31 14.85
N GLY A 279 12.07 -5.23 15.58
CA GLY A 279 13.36 -4.53 15.47
C GLY A 279 13.55 -3.65 14.22
N LYS A 280 12.58 -3.58 13.29
CA LYS A 280 12.72 -2.82 12.03
C LYS A 280 11.68 -1.72 11.84
N GLY A 281 10.43 -1.96 12.25
CA GLY A 281 9.39 -0.93 12.22
C GLY A 281 8.02 -1.42 11.77
N LYS A 282 7.15 -0.48 11.37
CA LYS A 282 5.75 -0.72 11.01
C LYS A 282 5.59 -0.99 9.51
N VAL A 283 4.59 -1.78 9.14
CA VAL A 283 4.16 -1.98 7.75
C VAL A 283 3.15 -0.90 7.38
N VAL A 284 3.35 -0.22 6.24
CA VAL A 284 2.55 0.95 5.84
C VAL A 284 2.00 0.84 4.42
N ALA A 285 0.85 1.43 4.16
CA ALA A 285 0.34 1.66 2.81
C ALA A 285 0.94 2.96 2.22
N PRO A 286 1.14 3.05 0.90
CA PRO A 286 1.68 4.26 0.24
C PRO A 286 0.82 5.50 0.47
N THR A 287 -0.47 5.42 0.14
CA THR A 287 -1.39 6.58 0.20
C THR A 287 -2.72 6.28 0.87
N LEU A 288 -3.20 5.02 0.84
CA LEU A 288 -4.50 4.67 1.40
C LEU A 288 -4.47 4.60 2.94
N ALA A 289 -5.43 5.26 3.58
CA ALA A 289 -5.67 5.26 5.01
C ALA A 289 -7.14 4.92 5.30
N GLY A 290 -7.43 4.20 6.39
CA GLY A 290 -8.80 3.81 6.75
C GLY A 290 -9.42 2.75 5.84
N VAL A 291 -8.61 2.07 5.01
CA VAL A 291 -9.07 1.03 4.08
C VAL A 291 -8.72 -0.37 4.57
N ASN A 292 -9.43 -1.38 4.07
CA ASN A 292 -9.18 -2.77 4.42
C ASN A 292 -7.86 -3.26 3.83
N VAL A 293 -7.21 -4.14 4.59
CA VAL A 293 -6.02 -4.88 4.17
C VAL A 293 -6.46 -6.31 3.85
N LYS A 294 -6.26 -6.73 2.60
CA LYS A 294 -6.64 -8.05 2.09
C LYS A 294 -5.62 -8.59 1.09
#